data_AF-A0A7C8ZCI2-F1
#
_entry.id   AF-A0A7C8ZCI2-F1
#
_cell.length_a   1.000
_cell.length_b   1.000
_cell.length_c   1.000
_cell.angle_alpha   90.00
_cell.angle_beta   90.00
_cell.angle_gamma   90.00
#
_symmetry.space_group_name_H-M   'P 1'
#
loop_
_entity.id
_entity.type
_entity.pdbx_description
1 polymer ?
#
loop_
_entity_poly.entity_id
_entity_poly.type
_entity_poly.pdbx_seq_one_letter_code
_entity_poly.pdbx_strand_id
1 'polypeptide(L)'
;HTLAVLSVMFLKLGRNSTFYMKDIVLKLAEIFVHAAGDERKTCHLQQCFGSAVVAMGAENVLNLVPISFSMEKMTCSNIWLLPILKKYTSGASLAYFLEHIVPLAELLERA
;
A
#
# COMPACT_ATOMS: atom_id res chain seq x y z
N HIS A 1 8.60 -4.68 -17.89
CA HIS A 1 7.41 -4.46 -18.75
C HIS A 1 6.09 -4.81 -18.06
N THR A 2 5.95 -5.98 -17.41
CA THR A 2 4.69 -6.41 -16.75
C THR A 2 4.16 -5.41 -15.71
N LEU A 3 5.00 -4.90 -14.81
CA LEU A 3 4.58 -3.91 -13.79
C LEU A 3 4.03 -2.62 -14.40
N ALA A 4 4.55 -2.18 -15.54
CA ALA A 4 4.04 -1.00 -16.23
C ALA A 4 2.63 -1.24 -16.81
N VAL A 5 2.38 -2.44 -17.37
CA VAL A 5 1.05 -2.83 -17.85
C VAL A 5 0.05 -2.90 -16.70
N LEU A 6 0.45 -3.50 -15.57
CA LEU A 6 -0.39 -3.55 -14.36
C LEU A 6 -0.71 -2.16 -13.83
N SER A 7 0.27 -1.24 -13.82
CA SER A 7 0.06 0.16 -13.42
C SER A 7 -1.03 0.81 -14.28
N VAL A 8 -0.94 0.64 -15.61
CA VAL A 8 -1.93 1.17 -16.54
C VAL A 8 -3.30 0.51 -16.33
N MET A 9 -3.35 -0.80 -16.09
CA MET A 9 -4.61 -1.49 -15.77
C MET A 9 -5.28 -0.94 -14.51
N PHE A 10 -4.54 -0.75 -13.42
CA PHE A 10 -5.07 -0.14 -12.21
C PHE A 10 -5.69 1.23 -12.52
N LEU A 11 -4.93 2.10 -13.18
CA LEU A 11 -5.39 3.46 -13.50
C LEU A 11 -6.59 3.48 -14.46
N LYS A 12 -6.65 2.56 -15.42
CA LYS A 12 -7.77 2.49 -16.38
C LYS A 12 -9.04 1.90 -15.79
N LEU A 13 -8.93 0.93 -14.89
CA LEU A 13 -10.06 0.38 -14.17
C LEU A 13 -10.50 1.29 -13.01
N GLY A 14 -9.61 2.15 -12.50
CA GLY A 14 -9.90 3.04 -11.38
C GLY A 14 -10.42 2.27 -10.18
N ARG A 15 -11.52 2.72 -9.56
CA ARG A 15 -12.12 2.03 -8.40
C ARG A 15 -12.56 0.60 -8.69
N ASN A 16 -12.87 0.25 -9.94
CA ASN A 16 -13.25 -1.12 -10.28
C ASN A 16 -12.09 -2.11 -10.11
N SER A 17 -10.84 -1.62 -10.11
CA SER A 17 -9.67 -2.46 -9.82
C SER A 17 -9.71 -3.08 -8.43
N THR A 18 -10.45 -2.51 -7.47
CA THR A 18 -10.68 -3.10 -6.15
C THR A 18 -11.33 -4.48 -6.23
N PHE A 19 -12.21 -4.70 -7.21
CA PHE A 19 -12.89 -5.98 -7.39
C PHE A 19 -12.09 -6.96 -8.25
N TYR A 20 -11.48 -6.45 -9.33
CA TYR A 20 -10.85 -7.30 -10.35
C TYR A 20 -9.37 -7.59 -10.12
N MET A 21 -8.67 -6.76 -9.34
CA MET A 21 -7.21 -6.80 -9.21
C MET A 21 -6.71 -7.00 -7.78
N LYS A 22 -7.59 -7.39 -6.84
CA LYS A 22 -7.21 -7.64 -5.43
C LYS A 22 -6.05 -8.64 -5.28
N ASP A 23 -6.08 -9.72 -6.06
CA ASP A 23 -5.06 -10.78 -5.97
C ASP A 23 -3.72 -10.30 -6.54
N ILE A 24 -3.76 -9.35 -7.48
CA ILE A 24 -2.55 -8.69 -8.00
C ILE A 24 -1.93 -7.83 -6.90
N VAL A 25 -2.72 -7.08 -6.14
CA VAL A 25 -2.22 -6.28 -5.00
C VAL A 25 -1.54 -7.19 -3.97
N LEU A 26 -2.19 -8.30 -3.59
CA LEU A 26 -1.62 -9.28 -2.67
C LEU A 26 -0.30 -9.87 -3.19
N LYS A 27 -0.25 -10.23 -4.48
CA LYS A 27 0.97 -10.78 -5.08
C LYS A 27 2.10 -9.74 -5.16
N LEU A 28 1.77 -8.48 -5.44
CA LEU A 28 2.76 -7.39 -5.44
C LEU A 28 3.33 -7.17 -4.03
N ALA A 29 2.51 -7.24 -2.99
CA ALA A 29 2.97 -7.12 -1.60
C ALA A 29 3.92 -8.28 -1.22
N GLU A 30 3.57 -9.52 -1.58
CA GLU A 30 4.43 -10.68 -1.38
C GLU A 30 5.78 -10.49 -2.08
N ILE A 31 5.78 -10.11 -3.37
CA ILE A 31 7.01 -9.86 -4.13
C ILE A 31 7.84 -8.74 -3.49
N PHE A 32 7.19 -7.68 -2.99
CA PHE A 32 7.87 -6.56 -2.35
C PHE A 32 8.68 -7.02 -1.14
N VAL A 33 8.07 -7.83 -0.27
CA VAL A 33 8.73 -8.38 0.93
C VAL A 33 9.94 -9.24 0.55
N HIS A 34 9.85 -10.03 -0.52
CA HIS A 34 10.95 -10.88 -0.98
C HIS A 34 12.06 -10.10 -1.72
N ALA A 35 11.71 -8.97 -2.34
CA ALA A 35 12.64 -8.11 -3.07
C ALA A 35 13.29 -7.03 -2.17
N ALA A 36 12.96 -6.98 -0.88
CA ALA A 36 13.49 -6.02 0.07
C ALA A 36 15.03 -6.13 0.12
N GLY A 37 15.72 -5.09 -0.38
CA GLY A 37 17.19 -5.06 -0.50
C GLY A 37 17.72 -4.71 -1.91
N ASP A 38 16.87 -4.77 -2.95
CA ASP A 38 17.21 -4.33 -4.31
C ASP A 38 16.48 -3.01 -4.65
N GLU A 39 17.19 -1.88 -4.52
CA GLU A 39 16.61 -0.54 -4.71
C GLU A 39 16.01 -0.32 -6.11
N ARG A 40 16.59 -0.91 -7.15
CA ARG A 40 16.08 -0.75 -8.53
C ARG A 40 14.80 -1.54 -8.74
N LYS A 41 14.74 -2.80 -8.27
CA LYS A 41 13.53 -3.63 -8.38
C LYS A 41 12.38 -3.07 -7.54
N THR A 42 12.69 -2.60 -6.34
CA THR A 42 11.69 -2.01 -5.44
C THR A 42 11.10 -0.71 -6.00
N CYS A 43 11.88 0.12 -6.72
CA CYS A 43 11.35 1.35 -7.33
C CYS A 43 10.17 1.10 -8.29
N HIS A 44 10.29 0.17 -9.23
CA HIS A 44 9.21 -0.16 -10.17
C HIS A 44 8.02 -0.84 -9.49
N LEU A 45 8.28 -1.65 -8.45
CA LEU A 45 7.22 -2.24 -7.64
C LEU A 45 6.45 -1.15 -6.87
N GLN A 46 7.13 -0.18 -6.25
CA GLN A 46 6.50 0.95 -5.56
C GLN A 46 5.65 1.79 -6.49
N GLN A 47 6.11 2.04 -7.73
CA GLN A 47 5.33 2.78 -8.73
C GLN A 47 4.04 2.02 -9.13
N CYS A 48 4.15 0.71 -9.34
CA CYS A 48 2.99 -0.13 -9.66
C CYS A 48 2.01 -0.20 -8.50
N PHE A 49 2.51 -0.43 -7.28
CA PHE A 49 1.69 -0.46 -6.08
C PHE A 49 1.06 0.90 -5.80
N GLY A 50 1.79 1.99 -6.03
CA GLY A 50 1.28 3.36 -5.95
C GLY A 50 0.13 3.62 -6.93
N SER A 51 0.19 3.05 -8.13
CA SER A 51 -0.92 3.13 -9.09
C SER A 51 -2.17 2.41 -8.58
N ALA A 52 -2.02 1.29 -7.85
CA ALA A 52 -3.11 0.63 -7.17
C ALA A 52 -3.70 1.52 -6.06
N VAL A 53 -2.85 2.18 -5.25
CA VAL A 53 -3.30 3.13 -4.21
C VAL A 53 -4.09 4.29 -4.82
N VAL A 54 -3.63 4.87 -5.93
CA VAL A 54 -4.34 5.95 -6.64
C VAL A 54 -5.70 5.48 -7.17
N ALA A 55 -5.75 4.29 -7.76
CA ALA A 55 -6.96 3.76 -8.41
C ALA A 55 -8.01 3.25 -7.41
N MET A 56 -7.57 2.47 -6.42
CA MET A 56 -8.42 1.79 -5.45
C MET A 56 -8.71 2.67 -4.23
N GLY A 57 -7.82 3.60 -3.89
CA GLY A 57 -7.82 4.33 -2.63
C GLY A 57 -7.05 3.59 -1.52
N ALA A 58 -6.47 4.36 -0.60
CA ALA A 58 -5.67 3.84 0.51
C ALA A 58 -6.45 2.87 1.39
N GLU A 59 -7.74 3.14 1.64
CA GLU A 59 -8.63 2.29 2.42
C GLU A 59 -8.74 0.87 1.86
N ASN A 60 -9.08 0.74 0.57
CA ASN A 60 -9.22 -0.56 -0.07
C ASN A 60 -7.88 -1.31 -0.11
N VAL A 61 -6.76 -0.60 -0.26
CA VAL A 61 -5.44 -1.22 -0.24
C VAL A 61 -5.06 -1.68 1.17
N LEU A 62 -5.29 -0.87 2.21
CA LEU A 62 -4.98 -1.23 3.60
C LEU A 62 -5.91 -2.33 4.14
N ASN A 63 -7.13 -2.45 3.62
CA ASN A 63 -8.01 -3.59 3.89
C ASN A 63 -7.45 -4.92 3.33
N LEU A 64 -6.69 -4.87 2.23
CA LEU A 64 -6.03 -6.05 1.66
C LEU A 64 -4.66 -6.31 2.27
N VAL A 65 -3.89 -5.25 2.53
CA VAL A 65 -2.52 -5.31 3.04
C VAL A 65 -2.41 -4.37 4.24
N PRO A 66 -2.85 -4.82 5.43
CA PRO A 66 -2.87 -3.96 6.61
C PRO A 66 -1.45 -3.69 7.12
N ILE A 67 -1.25 -2.49 7.64
CA ILE A 67 -0.12 -2.16 8.51
C ILE A 67 -0.56 -2.51 9.92
N SER A 68 0.11 -3.46 10.56
CA SER A 68 -0.24 -3.87 11.92
C SER A 68 0.97 -3.82 12.84
N PHE A 69 0.75 -3.40 14.08
CA PHE A 69 1.77 -3.43 15.12
C PHE A 69 1.52 -4.60 16.06
N SER A 70 2.53 -5.45 16.26
CA SER A 70 2.51 -6.52 17.24
C SER A 70 3.30 -6.08 18.46
N MET A 71 2.60 -5.83 19.57
CA MET A 71 3.22 -5.41 20.84
C MET A 71 4.10 -6.53 21.43
N GLU A 72 3.66 -7.79 21.34
CA GLU A 72 4.42 -8.95 21.82
C GLU A 72 5.78 -9.10 21.13
N LYS A 73 5.84 -8.77 19.83
CA LYS A 73 7.04 -8.91 19.01
C LYS A 73 7.77 -7.59 18.80
N MET A 74 7.25 -6.47 19.33
CA MET A 74 7.72 -5.10 19.06
C MET A 74 8.02 -4.85 17.58
N THR A 75 7.16 -5.37 16.70
CA THR A 75 7.36 -5.31 15.23
C THR A 75 6.14 -4.75 14.53
N CYS A 76 6.39 -4.01 13.46
CA CYS A 76 5.35 -3.47 12.58
C CYS A 76 5.39 -4.22 11.24
N SER A 77 4.28 -4.86 10.88
CA SER A 77 4.11 -5.50 9.58
C SER A 77 3.82 -4.45 8.50
N ASN A 78 4.33 -4.70 7.29
CA ASN A 78 4.07 -3.86 6.11
C ASN A 78 4.39 -2.36 6.26
N ILE A 79 5.29 -1.99 7.18
CA ILE A 79 5.69 -0.58 7.39
C ILE A 79 6.28 0.08 6.14
N TRP A 80 6.77 -0.72 5.19
CA TRP A 80 7.23 -0.29 3.87
C TRP A 80 6.15 0.40 3.02
N LEU A 81 4.86 0.23 3.36
CA LEU A 81 3.75 0.92 2.72
C LEU A 81 3.69 2.41 3.06
N LEU A 82 4.20 2.85 4.22
CA LEU A 82 4.12 4.25 4.65
C LEU A 82 4.66 5.26 3.60
N PRO A 83 5.88 5.11 3.05
CA PRO A 83 6.37 6.02 2.02
C PRO A 83 5.55 5.97 0.72
N ILE A 84 4.94 4.82 0.39
CA ILE A 84 4.07 4.68 -0.78
C ILE A 84 2.76 5.43 -0.55
N LEU A 85 2.12 5.20 0.59
CA LEU A 85 0.88 5.88 0.97
C LEU A 85 1.09 7.40 1.01
N LYS A 86 2.19 7.88 1.60
CA LYS A 86 2.55 9.31 1.61
C LYS A 86 2.62 9.90 0.19
N LYS A 87 3.17 9.15 -0.77
CA LYS A 87 3.41 9.63 -2.13
C LYS A 87 2.18 9.52 -3.05
N TYR A 88 1.36 8.47 -2.88
CA TYR A 88 0.33 8.09 -3.84
C TYR A 88 -1.10 8.25 -3.32
N THR A 89 -1.30 8.49 -2.02
CA THR A 89 -2.63 8.80 -1.50
C THR A 89 -3.02 10.21 -1.93
N SER A 90 -4.10 10.32 -2.69
CA SER A 90 -4.69 11.59 -3.10
C SER A 90 -6.21 11.48 -3.05
N GLY A 91 -6.90 12.56 -2.65
CA GLY A 91 -8.35 12.59 -2.57
C GLY A 91 -9.00 11.69 -1.50
N ALA A 92 -8.23 11.22 -0.51
CA ALA A 92 -8.78 10.50 0.64
C ALA A 92 -9.53 11.47 1.58
N SER A 93 -10.57 10.97 2.27
CA SER A 93 -11.34 11.79 3.21
C SER A 93 -10.50 12.10 4.46
N LEU A 94 -10.71 13.27 5.06
CA LEU A 94 -10.07 13.63 6.32
C LEU A 94 -10.47 12.65 7.45
N ALA A 95 -11.72 12.18 7.43
CA ALA A 95 -12.22 11.17 8.38
C ALA A 95 -11.38 9.90 8.35
N TYR A 96 -11.03 9.41 7.15
CA TYR A 96 -10.20 8.21 7.01
C TYR A 96 -8.82 8.38 7.66
N PHE A 97 -8.18 9.54 7.48
CA PHE A 97 -6.90 9.85 8.14
C PHE A 97 -7.01 9.82 9.66
N LEU A 98 -8.08 10.42 10.21
CA LEU A 98 -8.32 10.44 11.65
C LEU A 98 -8.57 9.05 12.23
N GLU A 99 -9.27 8.18 11.50
CA GLU A 99 -9.63 6.85 11.98
C GLU A 99 -8.49 5.81 11.85
N HIS A 100 -7.63 5.93 10.84
CA HIS A 100 -6.65 4.87 10.51
C HIS A 100 -5.19 5.30 10.64
N ILE A 101 -4.86 6.55 10.32
CA ILE A 101 -3.46 7.01 10.28
C ILE A 101 -3.05 7.64 11.61
N VAL A 102 -3.91 8.46 12.23
CA VAL A 102 -3.61 9.07 13.54
C VAL A 102 -3.39 8.02 14.64
N PRO A 103 -4.26 7.00 14.81
CA PRO A 103 -4.04 6.00 15.85
C PRO A 103 -2.77 5.19 15.63
N LEU A 104 -2.41 4.93 14.37
CA LEU A 104 -1.15 4.28 14.02
C LEU A 104 0.06 5.15 14.40
N ALA A 105 -0.01 6.45 14.14
CA ALA A 105 1.05 7.39 14.52
C ALA A 105 1.24 7.48 16.03
N GLU A 106 0.15 7.55 16.80
CA GLU A 106 0.19 7.53 18.27
C GLU A 106 0.78 6.22 18.83
N LEU A 107 0.46 5.09 18.19
CA LEU A 107 1.04 3.79 18.53
C LEU A 107 2.55 3.76 18.30
N LEU A 108 3.01 4.30 17.18
CA LEU A 108 4.43 4.36 16.82
C LEU A 108 5.21 5.39 17.65
N GLU A 109 4.58 6.47 18.10
CA GLU A 109 5.21 7.45 19.00
C GLU A 109 5.48 6.87 20.39
N ARG A 110 4.64 5.93 20.83
CA ARG A 110 4.74 5.27 22.15
C ARG A 110 5.62 4.02 22.17
N ALA A 111 6.08 3.56 21.00
CA ALA A 111 6.92 2.37 20.85
C ALA A 111 8.42 2.73 20.96
#